data_AF-K7E974-F1
#
_entry.id   AF-K7E974-F1
#
_cell.length_a   1.000
_cell.length_b   1.000
_cell.length_c   1.000
_cell.angle_alpha   90.00
_cell.angle_beta   90.00
_cell.angle_gamma   90.00
#
_symmetry.space_group_name_H-M   'P 1'
#
loop_
_entity.id
_entity.type
_entity.pdbx_description
1 polymer ?
#
loop_
_entity_poly.entity_id
_entity_poly.type
_entity_poly.pdbx_seq_one_letter_code
_entity_poly.pdbx_strand_id
1 'polypeptide(L)'
;MLTRRPVPPHPRAWLDAHGRLCLSGQTSGSLPADQLGPTGSRSHAKVTVLLGDVLDQEFLLRACQGVTLVIHSACVVDPFGYTPAEVIMDVNVKGTQLLLETCVQTGVPFFIYTSTLEVMGPNSYRQPAYNVQEDQAPESTCRSPYPLSKRLAEKAVLAADGWALPGGDGGGGALRTCSLRPTFIFGEGSTFLSRSFQRALRRGLLLDRMNWVEAQANPVYVGNVAWAHVLAARALRDPERAPRLGGQFFFVADDTPHMSYTNLNFELGQALGFRKPPRRFIPLPVLYCLALLLELVSFLLRPLVRFVPAFDRHLLTLTNTTFTFSYKKAQKDFGYRPLFSWEDAKSRTTQWIRSLVEEHRQSERMGSQ
;
A
#
# COMPACT_ATOMS: atom_id res chain seq x y z
N MET A 1 -33.68 -31.41 0.72
CA MET A 1 -32.26 -31.81 0.65
C MET A 1 -31.45 -30.59 0.19
N LEU A 2 -30.93 -29.83 1.14
CA LEU A 2 -30.10 -28.64 0.89
C LEU A 2 -28.64 -29.10 0.75
N THR A 3 -28.12 -29.09 -0.47
CA THR A 3 -26.73 -29.40 -0.75
C THR A 3 -25.83 -28.28 -0.20
N ARG A 4 -24.99 -28.62 0.77
CA ARG A 4 -23.97 -27.74 1.33
C ARG A 4 -22.99 -27.35 0.22
N ARG A 5 -22.84 -26.05 -0.05
CA ARG A 5 -21.73 -25.54 -0.90
C ARG A 5 -20.39 -25.80 -0.18
N PRO A 6 -19.35 -26.28 -0.88
CA PRO A 6 -18.04 -26.46 -0.28
C PRO A 6 -17.42 -25.11 0.08
N VAL A 7 -16.79 -25.07 1.26
CA VAL A 7 -16.04 -23.91 1.78
C VAL A 7 -14.70 -23.83 1.04
N PRO A 8 -14.31 -22.66 0.48
CA PRO A 8 -13.05 -22.51 -0.22
C PRO A 8 -11.84 -22.57 0.75
N PRO A 9 -10.67 -23.07 0.30
CA PRO A 9 -9.51 -23.36 1.16
C PRO A 9 -8.68 -22.13 1.58
N HIS A 10 -9.10 -20.92 1.23
CA HIS A 10 -8.38 -19.68 1.58
C HIS A 10 -9.31 -18.63 2.16
N PRO A 11 -8.90 -17.91 3.22
CA PRO A 11 -9.70 -16.84 3.80
C PRO A 11 -9.91 -15.73 2.76
N ARG A 12 -11.18 -15.50 2.39
CA ARG A 12 -11.56 -14.37 1.54
C ARG A 12 -11.99 -13.21 2.43
N ALA A 13 -11.40 -12.05 2.18
CA ALA A 13 -11.85 -10.78 2.73
C ALA A 13 -12.80 -10.12 1.74
N TRP A 14 -13.95 -9.65 2.19
CA TRP A 14 -14.82 -8.77 1.41
C TRP A 14 -15.38 -7.67 2.32
N LEU A 15 -15.79 -6.56 1.73
CA LEU A 15 -16.49 -5.49 2.45
C LEU A 15 -17.99 -5.75 2.36
N ASP A 16 -18.71 -5.65 3.48
CA ASP A 16 -20.17 -5.68 3.48
C ASP A 16 -20.75 -4.37 2.88
N ALA A 17 -22.07 -4.32 2.72
CA ALA A 17 -22.78 -3.14 2.19
C ALA A 17 -22.61 -1.88 3.06
N HIS A 18 -22.02 -1.99 4.26
CA HIS A 18 -21.72 -0.92 5.18
C HIS A 18 -20.22 -0.61 5.27
N GLY A 19 -19.39 -1.22 4.40
CA GLY A 19 -17.95 -1.00 4.38
C GLY A 19 -17.19 -1.70 5.51
N ARG A 20 -17.78 -2.68 6.20
CA ARG A 20 -17.10 -3.48 7.23
C ARG A 20 -16.36 -4.64 6.59
N LEU A 21 -15.11 -4.86 7.01
CA LEU A 21 -14.28 -5.96 6.54
C LEU A 21 -14.80 -7.29 7.13
N CYS A 22 -15.37 -8.13 6.28
CA CYS A 22 -15.81 -9.48 6.63
C CYS A 22 -14.79 -10.51 6.13
N LEU A 23 -14.44 -11.46 6.99
CA LEU A 23 -13.58 -12.61 6.68
C LEU A 23 -14.34 -13.90 6.94
N SER A 24 -14.22 -14.87 6.04
CA SER A 24 -14.67 -16.24 6.32
C SER A 24 -13.61 -16.99 7.13
N GLY A 25 -13.96 -17.41 8.35
CA GLY A 25 -13.23 -18.40 9.15
C GLY A 25 -12.30 -17.84 10.22
N GLN A 26 -12.61 -18.11 11.49
CA GLN A 26 -11.63 -18.09 12.57
C GLN A 26 -10.82 -19.38 12.50
N THR A 27 -9.52 -19.28 12.26
CA THR A 27 -8.59 -20.39 12.48
C THR A 27 -7.36 -19.88 13.22
N SER A 28 -7.22 -20.29 14.48
CA SER A 28 -5.90 -20.40 15.10
C SER A 28 -5.19 -21.55 14.39
N GLY A 29 -4.25 -21.24 13.50
CA GLY A 29 -3.53 -22.25 12.73
C GLY A 29 -2.19 -21.71 12.27
N SER A 30 -1.15 -22.53 12.42
CA SER A 30 0.13 -22.34 11.76
C SER A 30 -0.06 -22.43 10.24
N LEU A 31 0.40 -21.42 9.49
CA LEU A 31 0.42 -21.45 8.03
C LEU A 31 1.33 -22.59 7.53
N PRO A 32 0.93 -23.35 6.49
CA PRO A 32 1.79 -24.39 5.91
C PRO A 32 3.02 -23.79 5.23
N ALA A 33 4.14 -24.47 5.43
CA ALA A 33 5.49 -24.03 5.12
C ALA A 33 5.94 -24.49 3.73
N ASP A 34 5.43 -23.90 2.66
CA ASP A 34 5.90 -24.20 1.30
C ASP A 34 6.01 -22.92 0.47
N GLN A 35 7.06 -22.11 0.66
CA GLN A 35 7.56 -21.15 -0.36
C GLN A 35 8.86 -20.35 -0.06
N LEU A 36 9.81 -20.86 0.75
CA LEU A 36 11.08 -20.15 1.00
C LEU A 36 12.30 -21.06 0.85
N GLY A 37 13.32 -20.54 0.15
CA GLY A 37 14.50 -21.23 -0.36
C GLY A 37 15.50 -21.76 0.69
N PRO A 38 16.65 -22.31 0.23
CA PRO A 38 17.43 -23.27 0.99
C PRO A 38 18.54 -22.60 1.80
N THR A 39 18.25 -22.10 3.00
CA THR A 39 19.27 -21.99 4.07
C THR A 39 18.61 -22.17 5.44
N GLY A 40 19.11 -23.13 6.21
CA GLY A 40 18.51 -23.62 7.44
C GLY A 40 18.66 -22.67 8.62
N SER A 41 17.52 -22.31 9.22
CA SER A 41 17.26 -22.27 10.66
C SER A 41 15.78 -21.97 10.85
N ARG A 42 14.97 -23.01 11.10
CA ARG A 42 13.51 -22.92 11.20
C ARG A 42 13.13 -22.47 12.61
N SER A 43 13.05 -21.16 12.85
CA SER A 43 12.23 -20.66 13.95
C SER A 43 10.79 -20.51 13.45
N HIS A 44 9.87 -21.31 14.00
CA HIS A 44 8.44 -21.12 13.73
C HIS A 44 8.01 -19.83 14.43
N ALA A 45 7.71 -18.78 13.65
CA ALA A 45 7.12 -17.57 14.20
C ALA A 45 5.75 -17.90 14.79
N LYS A 46 5.54 -17.60 16.07
CA LYS A 46 4.22 -17.70 16.71
C LYS A 46 3.38 -16.52 16.23
N VAL A 47 2.30 -16.81 15.50
CA VAL A 47 1.37 -15.80 14.99
C VAL A 47 0.06 -15.89 15.76
N THR A 48 -0.37 -14.77 16.32
CA THR A 48 -1.70 -14.61 16.94
C THR A 48 -2.50 -13.63 16.09
N VAL A 49 -3.69 -14.04 15.66
CA VAL A 49 -4.60 -13.19 14.87
C VAL A 49 -5.64 -12.59 15.80
N LEU A 50 -5.74 -11.27 15.80
CA LEU A 50 -6.77 -10.52 16.52
C LEU A 50 -7.64 -9.81 15.48
N LEU A 51 -8.95 -9.96 15.58
CA LEU A 51 -9.92 -9.27 14.72
C LEU A 51 -10.45 -8.04 15.48
N GLY A 52 -10.33 -6.87 14.86
CA GLY A 52 -10.85 -5.62 15.40
C GLY A 52 -10.63 -4.44 14.46
N ASP A 53 -11.07 -3.27 14.91
CA ASP A 53 -11.01 -2.02 14.17
C ASP A 53 -9.95 -1.10 14.78
N VAL A 54 -9.20 -0.38 13.93
CA VAL A 54 -8.23 0.64 14.39
C VAL A 54 -8.91 1.88 14.98
N LEU A 55 -10.23 1.99 14.84
CA LEU A 55 -11.05 3.00 15.50
C LEU A 55 -11.61 2.52 16.86
N ASP A 56 -11.44 1.25 17.21
CA ASP A 56 -11.86 0.69 18.51
C ASP A 56 -10.69 0.78 19.51
N GLN A 57 -10.78 1.77 20.40
CA GLN A 57 -9.76 2.03 21.41
C GLN A 57 -9.56 0.85 22.38
N GLU A 58 -10.62 0.13 22.76
CA GLU A 58 -10.49 -1.02 23.66
C GLU A 58 -9.79 -2.18 22.97
N PHE A 59 -10.10 -2.41 21.69
CA PHE A 59 -9.37 -3.38 20.88
C PHE A 59 -7.89 -3.03 20.78
N LEU A 60 -7.57 -1.77 20.48
CA LEU A 60 -6.18 -1.32 20.40
C LEU A 60 -5.44 -1.54 21.72
N LEU A 61 -6.04 -1.17 22.85
CA LEU A 61 -5.45 -1.38 24.18
C LEU A 61 -5.14 -2.85 24.44
N ARG A 62 -6.08 -3.75 24.15
CA ARG A 62 -5.86 -5.21 24.29
C ARG A 62 -4.79 -5.71 23.32
N ALA A 63 -4.77 -5.23 22.09
CA ALA A 63 -3.85 -5.67 21.05
C ALA A 63 -2.40 -5.21 21.32
N CYS A 64 -2.21 -4.06 21.97
CA CYS A 64 -0.89 -3.49 22.28
C CYS A 64 -0.30 -3.96 23.62
N GLN A 65 -1.04 -4.70 24.45
CA GLN A 65 -0.50 -5.22 25.72
C GLN A 65 0.72 -6.13 25.50
N GLY A 66 1.84 -5.80 26.14
CA GLY A 66 3.10 -6.55 26.03
C GLY A 66 3.77 -6.48 24.65
N VAL A 67 3.29 -5.62 23.75
CA VAL A 67 3.89 -5.42 22.42
C VAL A 67 5.14 -4.56 22.54
N THR A 68 6.20 -4.97 21.86
CA THR A 68 7.49 -4.23 21.87
C THR A 68 7.67 -3.33 20.64
N LEU A 69 6.90 -3.54 19.58
CA LEU A 69 6.98 -2.75 18.35
C LEU A 69 5.68 -2.88 17.58
N VAL A 70 5.18 -1.76 17.05
CA VAL A 70 4.04 -1.73 16.13
C VAL A 70 4.50 -1.40 14.72
N ILE A 71 4.08 -2.20 13.74
CA ILE A 71 4.14 -1.87 12.31
C ILE A 71 2.73 -1.51 11.88
N HIS A 72 2.48 -0.24 11.60
CA HIS A 72 1.18 0.28 11.21
C HIS A 72 1.07 0.39 9.69
N SER A 73 0.50 -0.64 9.07
CA SER A 73 0.20 -0.69 7.63
C SER A 73 -1.30 -0.61 7.31
N ALA A 74 -2.16 -0.51 8.33
CA ALA A 74 -3.60 -0.45 8.14
C ALA A 74 -3.99 0.93 7.57
N CYS A 75 -4.67 0.92 6.43
CA CYS A 75 -5.22 2.13 5.81
C CYS A 75 -6.30 1.78 4.77
N VAL A 76 -7.14 2.76 4.47
CA VAL A 76 -7.97 2.75 3.26
C VAL A 76 -7.20 3.43 2.13
N VAL A 77 -6.94 2.67 1.07
CA VAL A 77 -6.35 3.17 -0.18
C VAL A 77 -7.43 3.18 -1.25
N ASP A 78 -7.82 4.36 -1.71
CA ASP A 78 -8.82 4.50 -2.76
C ASP A 78 -8.49 5.64 -3.72
N PRO A 79 -7.69 5.37 -4.77
CA PRO A 79 -7.35 6.36 -5.78
C PRO A 79 -8.49 6.61 -6.78
N PHE A 80 -9.63 5.94 -6.64
CA PHE A 80 -10.74 6.01 -7.59
C PHE A 80 -11.98 6.73 -7.03
N GLY A 81 -12.06 7.03 -5.73
CA GLY A 81 -13.16 7.78 -5.13
C GLY A 81 -14.41 6.96 -4.76
N TYR A 82 -14.28 5.63 -4.65
CA TYR A 82 -15.32 4.73 -4.14
C TYR A 82 -15.55 4.80 -2.62
N THR A 83 -14.66 5.42 -1.86
CA THR A 83 -14.77 5.58 -0.42
C THR A 83 -14.97 7.06 -0.06
N PRO A 84 -15.93 7.40 0.82
CA PRO A 84 -16.10 8.78 1.29
C PRO A 84 -14.81 9.31 1.92
N ALA A 85 -14.50 10.58 1.69
CA ALA A 85 -13.27 11.20 2.19
C ALA A 85 -13.19 11.14 3.72
N GLU A 86 -14.34 11.25 4.40
CA GLU A 86 -14.47 11.21 5.85
C GLU A 86 -14.00 9.85 6.40
N VAL A 87 -14.41 8.75 5.76
CA VAL A 87 -13.98 7.38 6.14
C VAL A 87 -12.47 7.20 5.94
N ILE A 88 -11.92 7.73 4.84
CA ILE A 88 -10.47 7.68 4.59
C ILE A 88 -9.72 8.45 5.68
N MET A 89 -10.21 9.64 6.05
CA MET A 89 -9.62 10.48 7.09
C MET A 89 -9.73 9.83 8.48
N ASP A 90 -10.88 9.27 8.83
CA ASP A 90 -11.08 8.56 10.09
C ASP A 90 -10.10 7.39 10.21
N VAL A 91 -10.09 6.47 9.26
CA VAL A 91 -9.23 5.29 9.33
C VAL A 91 -7.75 5.66 9.29
N ASN A 92 -7.34 6.50 8.33
CA ASN A 92 -5.92 6.75 8.10
C ASN A 92 -5.33 7.77 9.09
N VAL A 93 -6.08 8.79 9.50
CA VAL A 93 -5.59 9.84 10.41
C VAL A 93 -5.95 9.51 11.86
N LYS A 94 -7.25 9.44 12.16
CA LYS A 94 -7.72 9.21 13.54
C LYS A 94 -7.29 7.82 14.04
N GLY A 95 -7.40 6.77 13.23
CA GLY A 95 -6.91 5.43 13.59
C GLY A 95 -5.41 5.41 13.88
N THR A 96 -4.60 6.17 13.13
CA THR A 96 -3.16 6.31 13.40
C THR A 96 -2.89 7.04 14.71
N GLN A 97 -3.61 8.13 14.98
CA GLN A 97 -3.49 8.90 16.23
C GLN A 97 -3.86 8.05 17.45
N LEU A 98 -4.99 7.34 17.39
CA LEU A 98 -5.43 6.42 18.45
C LEU A 98 -4.39 5.34 18.72
N LEU A 99 -3.76 4.78 17.69
CA LEU A 99 -2.72 3.77 17.86
C LEU A 99 -1.43 4.35 18.47
N LEU A 100 -1.03 5.56 18.10
CA LEU A 100 0.10 6.26 18.72
C LEU A 100 -0.15 6.51 20.22
N GLU A 101 -1.34 7.02 20.56
CA GLU A 101 -1.75 7.23 21.96
C GLU A 101 -1.79 5.90 22.72
N THR A 102 -2.30 4.84 22.11
CA THR A 102 -2.34 3.50 22.70
C THR A 102 -0.94 2.97 22.94
N CYS A 103 0.00 3.16 22.00
CA CYS A 103 1.40 2.78 22.18
C CYS A 103 2.00 3.46 23.42
N VAL A 104 1.73 4.75 23.63
CA VAL A 104 2.16 5.44 24.85
C VAL A 104 1.48 4.84 26.09
N GLN A 105 0.16 4.69 26.09
CA GLN A 105 -0.59 4.15 27.24
C GLN A 105 -0.13 2.74 27.66
N THR A 106 0.27 1.91 26.69
CA THR A 106 0.69 0.52 26.91
C THR A 106 2.20 0.34 26.99
N GLY A 107 2.97 1.42 26.86
CA GLY A 107 4.44 1.38 26.97
C GLY A 107 5.15 0.74 25.77
N VAL A 108 4.53 0.71 24.58
CA VAL A 108 5.17 0.22 23.34
C VAL A 108 6.26 1.21 22.92
N PRO A 109 7.54 0.78 22.84
CA PRO A 109 8.64 1.71 22.62
C PRO A 109 8.92 2.08 21.16
N PHE A 110 8.44 1.30 20.19
CA PHE A 110 8.79 1.46 18.78
C PHE A 110 7.56 1.45 17.87
N PHE A 111 7.51 2.40 16.92
CA PHE A 111 6.40 2.51 15.96
C PHE A 111 6.92 2.76 14.54
N ILE A 112 6.50 1.93 13.59
CA ILE A 112 6.84 2.10 12.17
C ILE A 112 5.56 2.32 11.40
N TYR A 113 5.49 3.43 10.67
CA TYR A 113 4.35 3.76 9.83
C TYR A 113 4.62 3.46 8.36
N THR A 114 3.72 2.72 7.71
CA THR A 114 3.74 2.58 6.25
C THR A 114 3.06 3.80 5.64
N SER A 115 3.82 4.78 5.22
CA SER A 115 3.38 5.95 4.45
C SER A 115 3.33 5.65 2.95
N THR A 116 3.46 6.66 2.09
CA THR A 116 3.45 6.53 0.63
C THR A 116 4.22 7.70 0.01
N LEU A 117 4.75 7.53 -1.20
CA LEU A 117 5.28 8.66 -1.97
C LEU A 117 4.25 9.76 -2.27
N GLU A 118 2.96 9.42 -2.34
CA GLU A 118 1.91 10.39 -2.70
C GLU A 118 1.79 11.54 -1.68
N VAL A 119 2.37 11.40 -0.48
CA VAL A 119 2.45 12.50 0.51
C VAL A 119 3.33 13.67 0.06
N MET A 120 4.10 13.52 -1.03
CA MET A 120 4.93 14.58 -1.63
C MET A 120 4.47 15.05 -3.01
N GLY A 121 3.67 14.24 -3.72
CA GLY A 121 3.28 14.53 -5.10
C GLY A 121 3.16 13.28 -5.96
N PRO A 122 3.19 13.42 -7.30
CA PRO A 122 3.46 14.65 -8.05
C PRO A 122 2.37 15.72 -7.86
N ASN A 123 2.78 16.99 -7.72
CA ASN A 123 1.86 18.12 -7.51
C ASN A 123 1.25 18.64 -8.82
N SER A 124 1.89 18.35 -9.95
CA SER A 124 1.45 18.78 -11.28
C SER A 124 2.06 17.89 -12.36
N TYR A 125 1.31 17.61 -13.41
CA TYR A 125 1.82 16.91 -14.60
C TYR A 125 2.90 17.67 -15.37
N ARG A 126 3.10 18.95 -15.02
CA ARG A 126 4.14 19.81 -15.59
C ARG A 126 5.42 19.84 -14.76
N GLN A 127 5.47 19.12 -13.63
CA GLN A 127 6.59 19.14 -12.70
C GLN A 127 7.12 17.71 -12.48
N PRO A 128 7.77 17.12 -13.48
CA PRO A 128 8.44 15.84 -13.28
C PRO A 128 9.62 16.01 -12.31
N ALA A 129 9.91 14.96 -11.54
CA ALA A 129 11.08 14.90 -10.69
C ALA A 129 11.81 13.58 -10.87
N TYR A 130 13.14 13.64 -10.80
CA TYR A 130 14.01 12.53 -11.13
C TYR A 130 14.97 12.27 -9.97
N ASN A 131 14.97 11.03 -9.49
CA ASN A 131 15.88 10.55 -8.44
C ASN A 131 15.91 11.45 -7.18
N VAL A 132 14.73 11.90 -6.74
CA VAL A 132 14.57 12.79 -5.58
C VAL A 132 15.06 12.10 -4.31
N GLN A 133 15.76 12.88 -3.49
CA GLN A 133 16.28 12.50 -2.18
C GLN A 133 15.39 13.09 -1.06
N GLU A 134 15.42 12.53 0.14
CA GLU A 134 14.53 12.95 1.23
C GLU A 134 14.70 14.41 1.67
N ASP A 135 15.89 15.00 1.50
CA ASP A 135 16.18 16.42 1.79
C ASP A 135 15.60 17.38 0.73
N GLN A 136 15.27 16.87 -0.45
CA GLN A 136 14.68 17.59 -1.57
C GLN A 136 13.17 17.33 -1.71
N ALA A 137 12.60 16.57 -0.78
CA ALA A 137 11.20 16.19 -0.76
C ALA A 137 10.29 17.43 -0.76
N PRO A 138 9.53 17.69 -1.85
CA PRO A 138 8.60 18.81 -1.86
C PRO A 138 7.43 18.53 -0.91
N GLU A 139 6.85 19.59 -0.35
CA GLU A 139 5.56 19.46 0.31
C GLU A 139 4.46 19.22 -0.74
N SER A 140 3.63 18.19 -0.52
CA SER A 140 2.51 17.93 -1.43
C SER A 140 1.44 18.99 -1.30
N THR A 141 0.98 19.49 -2.43
CA THR A 141 -0.20 20.35 -2.55
C THR A 141 -1.45 19.55 -2.96
N CYS A 142 -1.32 18.23 -3.10
CA CYS A 142 -2.43 17.36 -3.46
C CYS A 142 -3.50 17.35 -2.36
N ARG A 143 -4.76 17.57 -2.78
CA ARG A 143 -5.95 17.57 -1.92
C ARG A 143 -6.79 16.31 -2.04
N SER A 144 -6.33 15.32 -2.81
CA SER A 144 -7.00 14.02 -2.86
C SER A 144 -7.04 13.39 -1.45
N PRO A 145 -8.17 12.78 -1.04
CA PRO A 145 -8.35 12.30 0.34
C PRO A 145 -7.26 11.35 0.82
N TYR A 146 -6.84 10.39 -0.01
CA TYR A 146 -5.84 9.41 0.39
C TYR A 146 -4.45 10.05 0.63
N PRO A 147 -3.82 10.75 -0.34
CA PRO A 147 -2.54 11.43 -0.11
C PRO A 147 -2.57 12.41 1.07
N LEU A 148 -3.65 13.18 1.21
CA LEU A 148 -3.83 14.12 2.32
C LEU A 148 -3.86 13.38 3.66
N SER A 149 -4.66 12.32 3.77
CA SER A 149 -4.77 11.53 5.00
C SER A 149 -3.43 10.90 5.41
N LYS A 150 -2.67 10.35 4.44
CA LYS A 150 -1.35 9.77 4.69
C LYS A 150 -0.35 10.81 5.15
N ARG A 151 -0.37 12.02 4.56
CA ARG A 151 0.49 13.14 4.96
C ARG A 151 0.20 13.61 6.39
N LEU A 152 -1.07 13.76 6.76
CA LEU A 152 -1.46 14.18 8.10
C LEU A 152 -1.09 13.14 9.15
N ALA A 153 -1.36 11.87 8.87
CA ALA A 153 -0.98 10.75 9.73
C ALA A 153 0.54 10.63 9.88
N GLU A 154 1.30 10.76 8.79
CA GLU A 154 2.76 10.74 8.85
C GLU A 154 3.30 11.90 9.70
N LYS A 155 2.76 13.11 9.53
CA LYS A 155 3.14 14.26 10.36
C LYS A 155 2.90 13.98 11.85
N ALA A 156 1.78 13.36 12.20
CA ALA A 156 1.49 12.95 13.57
C ALA A 156 2.49 11.90 14.08
N VAL A 157 2.82 10.90 13.27
CA VAL A 157 3.81 9.86 13.61
C VAL A 157 5.19 10.46 13.85
N LEU A 158 5.68 11.31 12.95
CA LEU A 158 7.01 11.91 13.08
C LEU A 158 7.07 12.85 14.31
N ALA A 159 5.99 13.56 14.62
CA ALA A 159 5.89 14.40 15.81
C ALA A 159 5.73 13.60 17.12
N ALA A 160 5.34 12.33 17.05
CA ALA A 160 5.22 11.44 18.20
C ALA A 160 6.56 10.82 18.65
N ASP A 161 7.61 10.98 17.85
CA ASP A 161 8.96 10.61 18.25
C ASP A 161 9.39 11.43 19.47
N GLY A 162 9.86 10.75 20.53
CA GLY A 162 10.22 11.38 21.79
C GLY A 162 9.10 11.48 22.82
N TRP A 163 7.86 11.05 22.50
CA TRP A 163 6.78 11.01 23.49
C TRP A 163 7.17 10.13 24.69
N ALA A 164 6.97 10.64 25.90
CA ALA A 164 7.34 9.93 27.12
C ALA A 164 6.49 8.67 27.29
N LEU A 165 7.14 7.54 27.54
CA LEU A 165 6.46 6.29 27.88
C LEU A 165 6.31 6.18 29.40
N PRO A 166 5.24 5.54 29.90
CA PRO A 166 5.11 5.24 31.30
C PRO A 166 6.26 4.33 31.74
N GLY A 167 7.05 4.81 32.71
CA GLY A 167 8.03 4.04 33.46
C GLY A 167 7.87 4.34 34.94
N GLY A 168 7.91 3.31 35.77
CA GLY A 168 7.95 3.49 37.22
C GLY A 168 9.15 4.34 37.64
N ASP A 169 8.92 5.18 38.64
CA ASP A 169 9.88 5.87 39.51
C ASP A 169 11.21 6.29 38.84
N GLY A 170 11.12 7.15 37.82
CA GLY A 170 12.24 8.00 37.39
C GLY A 170 13.00 7.61 36.12
N GLY A 171 12.55 6.63 35.34
CA GLY A 171 13.30 6.14 34.15
C GLY A 171 12.47 5.74 32.94
N GLY A 172 11.37 6.44 32.65
CA GLY A 172 10.55 6.17 31.44
C GLY A 172 11.33 6.40 30.15
N GLY A 173 11.35 5.41 29.26
CA GLY A 173 11.89 5.57 27.90
C GLY A 173 11.03 6.51 27.05
N ALA A 174 11.44 6.73 25.81
CA ALA A 174 10.67 7.53 24.85
C ALA A 174 10.22 6.68 23.66
N LEU A 175 9.02 6.96 23.15
CA LEU A 175 8.53 6.38 21.92
C LEU A 175 9.45 6.78 20.77
N ARG A 176 9.95 5.80 20.01
CA ARG A 176 10.74 6.05 18.81
C ARG A 176 9.91 5.70 17.58
N THR A 177 9.76 6.64 16.65
CA THR A 177 8.91 6.45 15.48
C THR A 177 9.69 6.63 14.18
N CYS A 178 9.34 5.92 13.12
CA CYS A 178 9.79 6.27 11.77
C CYS A 178 8.70 5.98 10.74
N SER A 179 8.79 6.63 9.58
CA SER A 179 7.86 6.42 8.47
C SER A 179 8.56 5.91 7.23
N LEU A 180 8.04 4.84 6.63
CA LEU A 180 8.53 4.32 5.36
C LEU A 180 7.59 4.79 4.26
N ARG A 181 8.13 5.34 3.17
CA ARG A 181 7.39 5.77 1.98
C ARG A 181 7.72 4.82 0.82
N PRO A 182 7.02 3.67 0.73
CA PRO A 182 7.07 2.84 -0.46
C PRO A 182 6.69 3.63 -1.70
N THR A 183 7.34 3.29 -2.80
CA THR A 183 6.96 3.76 -4.11
C THR A 183 5.76 2.97 -4.67
N PHE A 184 5.63 2.82 -5.98
CA PHE A 184 4.51 2.09 -6.56
C PHE A 184 4.63 0.58 -6.29
N ILE A 185 3.90 0.09 -5.28
CA ILE A 185 4.00 -1.30 -4.83
C ILE A 185 3.34 -2.25 -5.85
N PHE A 186 4.08 -3.28 -6.27
CA PHE A 186 3.60 -4.39 -7.09
C PHE A 186 3.94 -5.73 -6.45
N GLY A 187 3.25 -6.80 -6.87
CA GLY A 187 3.46 -8.14 -6.35
C GLY A 187 2.18 -8.85 -5.99
N GLU A 188 2.35 -10.01 -5.35
CA GLU A 188 1.27 -10.90 -4.93
C GLU A 188 0.33 -10.20 -3.95
N GLY A 189 -0.97 -10.50 -4.08
CA GLY A 189 -2.00 -9.89 -3.24
C GLY A 189 -2.34 -8.43 -3.58
N SER A 190 -1.66 -7.81 -4.55
CA SER A 190 -1.96 -6.43 -4.96
C SER A 190 -3.40 -6.30 -5.48
N THR A 191 -4.24 -5.54 -4.77
CA THR A 191 -5.63 -5.31 -5.18
C THR A 191 -5.74 -4.48 -6.46
N PHE A 192 -4.72 -3.70 -6.81
CA PHE A 192 -4.69 -2.91 -8.04
C PHE A 192 -4.32 -3.77 -9.25
N LEU A 193 -3.26 -4.58 -9.13
CA LEU A 193 -2.88 -5.51 -10.20
C LEU A 193 -3.99 -6.52 -10.45
N SER A 194 -4.52 -7.17 -9.41
CA SER A 194 -5.60 -8.15 -9.55
C SER A 194 -6.83 -7.56 -10.24
N ARG A 195 -7.30 -6.37 -9.83
CA ARG A 195 -8.40 -5.67 -10.51
C ARG A 195 -8.09 -5.37 -11.99
N SER A 196 -6.87 -4.92 -12.30
CA SER A 196 -6.46 -4.64 -13.69
C SER A 196 -6.46 -5.91 -14.54
N PHE A 197 -5.86 -7.01 -14.05
CA PHE A 197 -5.80 -8.27 -14.78
C PHE A 197 -7.17 -8.94 -14.92
N GLN A 198 -8.01 -8.91 -13.89
CA GLN A 198 -9.39 -9.40 -13.97
C GLN A 198 -10.23 -8.60 -14.97
N ARG A 199 -10.06 -7.27 -15.03
CA ARG A 199 -10.72 -6.45 -16.06
C ARG A 199 -10.20 -6.77 -17.46
N ALA A 200 -8.90 -7.01 -17.61
CA ALA A 200 -8.31 -7.39 -18.88
C ALA A 200 -8.79 -8.78 -19.37
N LEU A 201 -8.93 -9.74 -18.45
CA LEU A 201 -9.49 -11.06 -18.74
C LEU A 201 -10.91 -10.96 -19.34
N ARG A 202 -11.79 -10.17 -18.70
CA ARG A 202 -13.14 -9.88 -19.21
C ARG A 202 -13.17 -9.14 -20.55
N ARG A 203 -12.04 -8.58 -21.01
CA ARG A 203 -11.92 -7.83 -22.27
C ARG A 203 -11.06 -8.56 -23.31
N GLY A 204 -10.91 -9.88 -23.19
CA GLY A 204 -10.14 -10.67 -24.14
C GLY A 204 -8.62 -10.43 -24.05
N LEU A 205 -8.11 -10.43 -22.81
CA LEU A 205 -6.70 -10.24 -22.45
C LEU A 205 -6.14 -8.84 -22.79
N LEU A 206 -7.00 -7.83 -22.91
CA LEU A 206 -6.60 -6.46 -23.21
C LEU A 206 -6.42 -5.64 -21.93
N LEU A 207 -5.17 -5.25 -21.63
CA LEU A 207 -4.84 -4.43 -20.47
C LEU A 207 -5.41 -3.01 -20.57
N ASP A 208 -5.52 -2.34 -19.43
CA ASP A 208 -5.93 -0.94 -19.38
C ASP A 208 -4.75 0.00 -19.65
N ARG A 209 -5.02 1.08 -20.35
CA ARG A 209 -4.07 2.18 -20.51
C ARG A 209 -4.25 3.15 -19.35
N MET A 210 -3.24 3.25 -18.50
CA MET A 210 -3.25 4.18 -17.36
C MET A 210 -2.54 5.50 -17.67
N ASN A 211 -1.76 5.57 -18.75
CA ASN A 211 -0.97 6.73 -19.13
C ASN A 211 -1.05 7.05 -20.63
N TRP A 212 -1.01 8.35 -20.93
CA TRP A 212 -1.02 8.97 -22.26
C TRP A 212 0.32 9.59 -22.65
N VAL A 213 1.20 9.81 -21.68
CA VAL A 213 2.62 10.13 -21.87
C VAL A 213 3.46 8.99 -21.27
N GLU A 214 4.66 8.73 -21.79
CA GLU A 214 5.59 7.76 -21.19
C GLU A 214 6.26 8.31 -19.93
N ALA A 215 5.43 8.52 -18.90
CA ALA A 215 5.89 8.87 -17.57
C ALA A 215 6.49 7.64 -16.87
N GLN A 216 7.71 7.80 -16.37
CA GLN A 216 8.39 6.76 -15.60
C GLN A 216 7.95 6.83 -14.13
N ALA A 217 7.42 5.72 -13.62
CA ALA A 217 7.27 5.50 -12.20
C ALA A 217 8.46 4.66 -11.70
N ASN A 218 8.57 4.56 -10.37
CA ASN A 218 9.53 3.69 -9.69
C ASN A 218 8.75 2.54 -9.03
N PRO A 219 8.51 1.40 -9.69
CA PRO A 219 7.85 0.27 -9.04
C PRO A 219 8.72 -0.33 -7.93
N VAL A 220 8.10 -0.87 -6.90
CA VAL A 220 8.80 -1.60 -5.83
C VAL A 220 8.05 -2.89 -5.50
N TYR A 221 8.79 -3.99 -5.33
CA TYR A 221 8.21 -5.28 -5.03
C TYR A 221 7.71 -5.33 -3.57
N VAL A 222 6.51 -5.87 -3.35
CA VAL A 222 5.88 -5.97 -2.03
C VAL A 222 6.77 -6.70 -1.01
N GLY A 223 7.52 -7.72 -1.43
CA GLY A 223 8.47 -8.43 -0.58
C GLY A 223 9.64 -7.54 -0.13
N ASN A 224 10.12 -6.65 -0.99
CA ASN A 224 11.17 -5.68 -0.66
C ASN A 224 10.65 -4.59 0.30
N VAL A 225 9.40 -4.17 0.13
CA VAL A 225 8.74 -3.26 1.08
C VAL A 225 8.59 -3.92 2.46
N ALA A 226 8.12 -5.16 2.52
CA ALA A 226 8.04 -5.91 3.78
C ALA A 226 9.42 -6.06 4.43
N TRP A 227 10.45 -6.35 3.63
CA TRP A 227 11.83 -6.43 4.10
C TRP A 227 12.35 -5.11 4.68
N ALA A 228 12.01 -3.97 4.06
CA ALA A 228 12.35 -2.66 4.60
C ALA A 228 11.76 -2.43 6.01
N HIS A 229 10.51 -2.87 6.26
CA HIS A 229 9.91 -2.79 7.59
C HIS A 229 10.65 -3.64 8.61
N VAL A 230 11.08 -4.84 8.23
CA VAL A 230 11.88 -5.72 9.12
C VAL A 230 13.23 -5.08 9.46
N LEU A 231 13.91 -4.48 8.49
CA LEU A 231 15.19 -3.80 8.73
C LEU A 231 15.03 -2.54 9.57
N ALA A 232 14.00 -1.73 9.30
CA ALA A 232 13.67 -0.57 10.13
C ALA A 232 13.34 -0.98 11.58
N ALA A 233 12.62 -2.10 11.78
CA ALA A 233 12.32 -2.63 13.10
C ALA A 233 13.57 -3.07 13.87
N ARG A 234 14.54 -3.68 13.18
CA ARG A 234 15.84 -4.02 13.78
C ARG A 234 16.64 -2.76 14.13
N ALA A 235 16.68 -1.79 13.23
CA ALA A 235 17.45 -0.56 13.42
C ALA A 235 16.86 0.37 14.50
N LEU A 236 15.54 0.42 14.67
CA LEU A 236 14.92 1.16 15.78
C LEU A 236 15.23 0.56 17.15
N ARG A 237 15.47 -0.76 17.23
CA ARG A 237 15.84 -1.45 18.47
C ARG A 237 17.34 -1.38 18.78
N ASP A 238 18.14 -0.97 17.82
CA ASP A 238 19.59 -0.79 17.94
C ASP A 238 19.88 0.62 18.49
N PRO A 239 20.44 0.77 19.71
CA PRO A 239 20.71 2.07 20.31
C PRO A 239 21.61 2.98 19.46
N GLU A 240 22.49 2.42 18.63
CA GLU A 240 23.39 3.22 17.77
C GLU A 240 22.67 3.77 16.53
N ARG A 241 21.67 3.04 16.02
CA ARG A 241 20.93 3.41 14.79
C ARG A 241 19.62 4.11 15.08
N ALA A 242 18.96 3.80 16.19
CA ALA A 242 17.68 4.36 16.56
C ALA A 242 17.66 5.91 16.50
N PRO A 243 18.69 6.66 16.96
CA PRO A 243 18.78 8.11 16.81
C PRO A 243 18.61 8.62 15.38
N ARG A 244 19.09 7.87 14.38
CA ARG A 244 19.04 8.24 12.95
C ARG A 244 17.67 8.00 12.33
N LEU A 245 16.87 7.08 12.89
CA LEU A 245 15.56 6.71 12.37
C LEU A 245 14.42 7.47 13.03
N GLY A 246 14.55 7.79 14.32
CA GLY A 246 13.47 8.41 15.06
C GLY A 246 13.07 9.78 14.51
N GLY A 247 11.77 9.98 14.33
CA GLY A 247 11.19 11.20 13.80
C GLY A 247 11.54 11.42 12.32
N GLN A 248 12.05 10.41 11.62
CA GLN A 248 12.44 10.50 10.21
C GLN A 248 11.54 9.67 9.30
N PHE A 249 11.47 10.09 8.04
CA PHE A 249 10.92 9.28 6.96
C PHE A 249 12.02 8.81 5.99
N PHE A 250 11.72 7.73 5.26
CA PHE A 250 12.63 7.06 4.33
C PHE A 250 11.90 6.59 3.08
N PHE A 251 12.47 6.80 1.90
CA PHE A 251 11.97 6.20 0.67
C PHE A 251 12.32 4.72 0.60
N VAL A 252 11.33 3.92 0.18
CA VAL A 252 11.50 2.48 -0.02
C VAL A 252 11.20 2.17 -1.49
N ALA A 253 12.27 1.99 -2.26
CA ALA A 253 12.25 1.55 -3.65
C ALA A 253 13.15 0.32 -3.82
N ASP A 254 13.29 -0.21 -5.03
CA ASP A 254 14.26 -1.26 -5.34
C ASP A 254 14.82 -1.08 -6.76
N ASP A 255 15.54 -2.09 -7.24
CA ASP A 255 16.22 -2.06 -8.55
C ASP A 255 15.29 -2.46 -9.72
N THR A 256 13.97 -2.50 -9.49
CA THR A 256 13.00 -2.71 -10.56
C THR A 256 13.14 -1.62 -11.63
N PRO A 257 13.20 -1.96 -12.93
CA PRO A 257 13.37 -0.96 -13.96
C PRO A 257 12.26 0.10 -13.94
N HIS A 258 12.65 1.37 -14.01
CA HIS A 258 11.71 2.48 -14.05
C HIS A 258 10.83 2.39 -15.31
N MET A 259 9.51 2.28 -15.10
CA MET A 259 8.56 2.13 -16.19
C MET A 259 7.20 2.70 -15.81
N SER A 260 6.36 2.96 -16.81
CA SER A 260 4.98 3.39 -16.56
C SER A 260 4.13 2.28 -15.96
N TYR A 261 3.04 2.63 -15.27
CA TYR A 261 2.04 1.69 -14.75
C TYR A 261 1.54 0.69 -15.82
N THR A 262 1.27 1.17 -17.03
CA THR A 262 0.83 0.29 -18.14
C THR A 262 1.95 -0.64 -18.59
N ASN A 263 3.20 -0.17 -18.62
CA ASN A 263 4.34 -1.01 -19.01
C ASN A 263 4.61 -2.09 -17.98
N LEU A 264 4.50 -1.79 -16.68
CA LEU A 264 4.65 -2.80 -15.64
C LEU A 264 3.60 -3.91 -15.79
N ASN A 265 2.32 -3.56 -15.93
CA ASN A 265 1.27 -4.56 -16.12
C ASN A 265 1.50 -5.39 -17.39
N PHE A 266 2.01 -4.77 -18.46
CA PHE A 266 2.36 -5.49 -19.67
C PHE A 266 3.54 -6.45 -19.46
N GLU A 267 4.64 -5.99 -18.85
CA GLU A 267 5.81 -6.82 -18.54
C GLU A 267 5.47 -8.04 -17.68
N LEU A 268 4.56 -7.87 -16.71
CA LEU A 268 4.08 -8.94 -15.84
C LEU A 268 3.07 -9.89 -16.53
N GLY A 269 2.41 -9.43 -17.58
CA GLY A 269 1.29 -10.15 -18.23
C GLY A 269 1.62 -10.77 -19.59
N GLN A 270 2.61 -10.26 -20.31
CA GLN A 270 2.81 -10.60 -21.73
C GLN A 270 3.06 -12.10 -21.96
N ALA A 271 3.76 -12.77 -21.05
CA ALA A 271 4.04 -14.21 -21.12
C ALA A 271 2.76 -15.07 -20.94
N LEU A 272 1.68 -14.48 -20.40
CA LEU A 272 0.38 -15.12 -20.24
C LEU A 272 -0.60 -14.74 -21.37
N GLY A 273 -0.13 -14.02 -22.40
CA GLY A 273 -0.93 -13.60 -23.55
C GLY A 273 -1.65 -12.26 -23.38
N PHE A 274 -1.40 -11.52 -22.30
CA PHE A 274 -1.96 -10.17 -22.15
C PHE A 274 -1.36 -9.20 -23.17
N ARG A 275 -2.24 -8.38 -23.75
CA ARG A 275 -1.90 -7.42 -24.80
C ARG A 275 -2.04 -6.00 -24.30
N LYS A 276 -1.13 -5.15 -24.75
CA LYS A 276 -1.18 -3.72 -24.50
C LYS A 276 -2.18 -3.05 -25.46
N PRO A 277 -3.02 -2.10 -24.99
CA PRO A 277 -3.90 -1.36 -25.88
C PRO A 277 -3.11 -0.46 -26.83
N PRO A 278 -3.62 -0.15 -28.04
CA PRO A 278 -2.96 0.77 -28.95
C PRO A 278 -2.76 2.15 -28.30
N ARG A 279 -1.72 2.88 -28.72
CA ARG A 279 -1.54 4.27 -28.30
C ARG A 279 -2.60 5.13 -28.98
N ARG A 280 -3.40 5.84 -28.18
CA ARG A 280 -4.30 6.89 -28.66
C ARG A 280 -3.72 8.22 -28.21
N PHE A 281 -3.46 9.12 -29.16
CA PHE A 281 -2.96 10.44 -28.83
C PHE A 281 -4.12 11.32 -28.39
N ILE A 282 -4.22 11.61 -27.09
CA ILE A 282 -5.14 12.60 -26.53
C ILE A 282 -4.26 13.57 -25.72
N PRO A 283 -4.22 14.86 -26.07
CA PRO A 283 -3.45 15.84 -25.31
C PRO A 283 -3.87 15.87 -23.83
N LEU A 284 -2.91 15.86 -22.91
CA LEU A 284 -3.18 15.90 -21.47
C LEU A 284 -4.11 17.05 -21.05
N PRO A 285 -3.98 18.30 -21.56
CA PRO A 285 -4.90 19.37 -21.18
C PRO A 285 -6.38 19.04 -21.45
N VAL A 286 -6.67 18.33 -22.54
CA VAL A 286 -8.04 17.89 -22.88
C VAL A 286 -8.54 16.87 -21.84
N LEU A 287 -7.69 15.92 -21.45
CA LEU A 287 -8.03 14.95 -20.40
C LEU A 287 -8.24 15.62 -19.05
N TYR A 288 -7.48 16.67 -18.73
CA TYR A 288 -7.67 17.46 -17.51
C TYR A 288 -8.99 18.22 -17.51
N CYS A 289 -9.37 18.85 -18.64
CA CYS A 289 -10.67 19.49 -18.76
C CYS A 289 -11.82 18.48 -18.61
N LEU A 290 -11.68 17.29 -19.20
CA LEU A 290 -12.65 16.21 -19.06
C LEU A 290 -12.74 15.70 -17.61
N ALA A 291 -11.60 15.51 -16.95
CA ALA A 291 -11.55 15.12 -15.54
C ALA A 291 -12.24 16.17 -14.65
N LEU A 292 -11.97 17.45 -14.87
CA LEU A 292 -12.64 18.55 -14.14
C LEU A 292 -14.17 18.52 -14.35
N LEU A 293 -14.63 18.27 -15.57
CA LEU A 293 -16.06 18.13 -15.86
C LEU A 293 -16.67 16.92 -15.13
N LEU A 294 -15.99 15.76 -15.15
CA LEU A 294 -16.45 14.56 -14.46
C LEU A 294 -16.49 14.75 -12.92
N GLU A 295 -15.50 15.45 -12.36
CA GLU A 295 -15.49 15.85 -10.94
C GLU A 295 -16.69 16.75 -10.61
N LEU A 296 -16.98 17.75 -11.45
CA LEU A 296 -18.14 18.63 -11.27
C LEU A 296 -19.46 17.86 -11.34
N VAL A 297 -19.61 16.95 -12.32
CA VAL A 297 -20.79 16.09 -12.45
C VAL A 297 -20.94 15.18 -11.22
N SER A 298 -19.85 14.57 -10.77
CA SER A 298 -19.85 13.74 -9.55
C SER A 298 -20.27 14.55 -8.32
N PHE A 299 -19.77 15.78 -8.17
CA PHE A 299 -20.13 16.68 -7.09
C PHE A 299 -21.62 17.07 -7.12
N LEU A 300 -22.14 17.47 -8.29
CA LEU A 300 -23.53 17.88 -8.45
C LEU A 300 -24.52 16.71 -8.25
N LEU A 301 -24.14 15.50 -8.66
CA LEU A 301 -24.97 14.31 -8.50
C LEU A 301 -24.89 13.69 -7.10
N ARG A 302 -23.86 14.03 -6.30
CA ARG A 302 -23.59 13.43 -4.97
C ARG A 302 -24.83 13.33 -4.05
N PRO A 303 -25.76 14.30 -3.98
CA PRO A 303 -26.95 14.19 -3.13
C PRO A 303 -27.98 13.16 -3.61
N LEU A 304 -27.97 12.80 -4.90
CA LEU A 304 -28.98 11.94 -5.54
C LEU A 304 -28.42 10.56 -5.87
N VAL A 305 -27.22 10.51 -6.47
CA VAL A 305 -26.58 9.30 -6.97
C VAL A 305 -25.08 9.40 -6.79
N ARG A 306 -24.48 8.32 -6.31
CA ARG A 306 -23.02 8.21 -6.23
C ARG A 306 -22.43 7.87 -7.60
N PHE A 307 -22.00 8.90 -8.33
CA PHE A 307 -21.26 8.74 -9.58
C PHE A 307 -19.75 8.80 -9.33
N VAL A 308 -19.04 7.73 -9.68
CA VAL A 308 -17.57 7.64 -9.56
C VAL A 308 -16.95 7.73 -10.95
N PRO A 309 -16.21 8.82 -11.28
CA PRO A 309 -15.53 8.96 -12.56
C PRO A 309 -14.55 7.83 -12.86
N ALA A 310 -14.33 7.52 -14.13
CA ALA A 310 -13.33 6.53 -14.54
C ALA A 310 -11.88 6.98 -14.23
N PHE A 311 -11.65 8.29 -14.16
CA PHE A 311 -10.42 8.94 -13.76
C PHE A 311 -10.73 10.35 -13.26
N ASP A 312 -9.85 10.90 -12.44
CA ASP A 312 -9.87 12.28 -11.96
C ASP A 312 -8.54 12.98 -12.28
N ARG A 313 -8.40 14.25 -11.90
CA ARG A 313 -7.15 15.00 -12.13
C ARG A 313 -5.98 14.43 -11.33
N HIS A 314 -6.23 13.85 -10.15
CA HIS A 314 -5.19 13.25 -9.30
C HIS A 314 -4.57 12.03 -9.99
N LEU A 315 -5.39 11.08 -10.43
CA LEU A 315 -4.97 9.89 -11.15
C LEU A 315 -4.24 10.27 -12.45
N LEU A 316 -4.74 11.25 -13.20
CA LEU A 316 -4.05 11.75 -14.38
C LEU A 316 -2.68 12.35 -14.06
N THR A 317 -2.56 13.11 -12.97
CA THR A 317 -1.28 13.65 -12.49
C THR A 317 -0.33 12.51 -12.14
N LEU A 318 -0.78 11.57 -11.31
CA LEU A 318 0.00 10.46 -10.80
C LEU A 318 0.53 9.54 -11.92
N THR A 319 -0.28 9.24 -12.93
CA THR A 319 0.08 8.28 -13.99
C THR A 319 0.79 8.90 -15.18
N ASN A 320 0.80 10.24 -15.32
CA ASN A 320 1.41 10.95 -16.45
C ASN A 320 2.56 11.87 -16.07
N THR A 321 3.04 11.82 -14.82
CA THR A 321 4.22 12.59 -14.37
C THR A 321 5.35 11.64 -14.01
N THR A 322 6.55 11.87 -14.55
CA THR A 322 7.73 11.12 -14.11
C THR A 322 8.10 11.54 -12.69
N PHE A 323 8.15 10.57 -11.79
CA PHE A 323 8.43 10.80 -10.37
C PHE A 323 9.23 9.62 -9.82
N THR A 324 10.55 9.79 -9.75
CA THR A 324 11.49 8.74 -9.32
C THR A 324 12.32 9.18 -8.12
N PHE A 325 12.77 8.21 -7.32
CA PHE A 325 13.29 8.42 -5.97
C PHE A 325 14.49 7.55 -5.71
N SER A 326 15.38 8.06 -4.86
CA SER A 326 16.51 7.29 -4.38
C SER A 326 16.21 6.71 -3.00
N TYR A 327 16.60 5.47 -2.75
CA TYR A 327 16.49 4.84 -1.43
C TYR A 327 17.83 4.87 -0.67
N LYS A 328 18.76 5.75 -1.06
CA LYS A 328 20.12 5.83 -0.49
C LYS A 328 20.14 6.15 1.01
N LYS A 329 19.21 6.98 1.50
CA LYS A 329 19.07 7.26 2.93
C LYS A 329 18.72 6.00 3.71
N ALA A 330 17.76 5.20 3.23
CA ALA A 330 17.41 3.92 3.82
C ALA A 330 18.60 2.94 3.85
N GLN A 331 19.37 2.90 2.75
CA GLN A 331 20.58 2.09 2.67
C GLN A 331 21.65 2.52 3.69
N LYS A 332 21.84 3.83 3.87
CA LYS A 332 22.81 4.40 4.80
C LYS A 332 22.41 4.20 6.27
N ASP A 333 21.15 4.48 6.61
CA ASP A 333 20.75 4.66 8.00
C ASP A 333 20.31 3.35 8.67
N PHE A 334 19.72 2.43 7.92
CA PHE A 334 19.33 1.11 8.44
C PHE A 334 19.77 -0.08 7.59
N GLY A 335 20.66 0.13 6.61
CA GLY A 335 21.25 -0.96 5.84
C GLY A 335 20.29 -1.59 4.82
N TYR A 336 19.24 -0.87 4.42
CA TYR A 336 18.30 -1.39 3.43
C TYR A 336 18.99 -1.72 2.11
N ARG A 337 18.79 -2.97 1.69
CA ARG A 337 19.07 -3.47 0.34
C ARG A 337 17.89 -4.36 -0.07
N PRO A 338 17.40 -4.25 -1.32
CA PRO A 338 16.37 -5.14 -1.82
C PRO A 338 16.75 -6.60 -1.58
N LEU A 339 15.81 -7.39 -1.04
CA LEU A 339 16.01 -8.82 -0.79
C LEU A 339 15.77 -9.64 -2.06
N PHE A 340 14.83 -9.19 -2.90
CA PHE A 340 14.45 -9.82 -4.15
C PHE A 340 14.93 -8.98 -5.32
N SER A 341 15.56 -9.64 -6.30
CA SER A 341 15.89 -9.05 -7.59
C SER A 341 14.63 -8.75 -8.40
N TRP A 342 14.76 -7.95 -9.46
CA TRP A 342 13.68 -7.72 -10.41
C TRP A 342 13.21 -9.04 -11.05
N GLU A 343 14.13 -9.93 -11.39
CA GLU A 343 13.85 -11.23 -12.01
C GLU A 343 13.03 -12.13 -11.07
N ASP A 344 13.40 -12.18 -9.79
CA ASP A 344 12.65 -12.92 -8.77
C ASP A 344 11.25 -12.33 -8.59
N ALA A 345 11.16 -11.01 -8.41
CA ALA A 345 9.92 -10.29 -8.22
C ALA A 345 8.97 -10.46 -9.41
N LYS A 346 9.48 -10.32 -10.64
CA LYS A 346 8.74 -10.55 -11.89
C LYS A 346 8.24 -11.98 -11.97
N SER A 347 9.10 -12.97 -11.70
CA SER A 347 8.74 -14.38 -11.76
C SER A 347 7.61 -14.73 -10.80
N ARG A 348 7.76 -14.36 -9.52
CA ARG A 348 6.76 -14.60 -8.47
C ARG A 348 5.43 -13.91 -8.76
N THR A 349 5.48 -12.64 -9.15
CA THR A 349 4.29 -11.87 -9.50
C THR A 349 3.58 -12.46 -10.72
N THR A 350 4.32 -12.88 -11.74
CA THR A 350 3.75 -13.52 -12.95
C THR A 350 3.08 -14.86 -12.60
N GLN A 351 3.70 -15.65 -11.72
CA GLN A 351 3.11 -16.91 -11.24
C GLN A 351 1.80 -16.67 -10.48
N TRP A 352 1.75 -15.63 -9.64
CA TRP A 352 0.51 -15.24 -8.98
C TRP A 352 -0.55 -14.73 -9.97
N ILE A 353 -0.18 -13.95 -10.99
CA ILE A 353 -1.14 -13.54 -12.04
C ILE A 353 -1.66 -14.76 -12.80
N ARG A 354 -0.83 -15.79 -13.03
CA ARG A 354 -1.27 -17.05 -13.65
C ARG A 354 -2.39 -17.72 -12.85
N SER A 355 -2.30 -17.74 -11.51
CA SER A 355 -3.38 -18.32 -10.70
C SER A 355 -4.69 -17.54 -10.82
N LEU A 356 -4.64 -16.20 -11.00
CA LEU A 356 -5.84 -15.40 -11.31
C LEU A 356 -6.46 -15.76 -12.66
N VAL A 357 -5.63 -16.05 -13.67
CA VAL A 357 -6.10 -16.51 -15.00
C VAL A 357 -6.78 -17.88 -14.89
N GLU A 358 -6.20 -18.79 -14.11
CA GLU A 358 -6.76 -20.11 -13.86
C GLU A 358 -8.10 -20.05 -13.12
N GLU A 359 -8.20 -19.23 -12.08
CA GLU A 359 -9.44 -18.99 -11.34
C GLU A 359 -10.55 -18.44 -12.27
N HIS A 360 -10.21 -17.48 -13.12
CA HIS A 360 -11.17 -16.91 -14.07
C HIS A 360 -11.69 -17.95 -15.08
N ARG A 361 -10.81 -18.79 -15.64
CA ARG A 361 -11.20 -19.86 -16.56
C ARG A 361 -12.09 -20.91 -15.88
N GLN A 362 -11.83 -21.21 -14.61
CA GLN A 362 -12.69 -22.11 -13.85
C GLN A 362 -14.07 -21.50 -13.62
N SER A 363 -14.16 -20.20 -13.31
CA SER A 363 -15.46 -19.55 -13.12
C SER A 363 -16.29 -19.46 -14.42
N GLU A 364 -15.65 -19.23 -15.58
CA GLU A 364 -16.34 -19.26 -16.88
C GLU A 364 -16.88 -20.66 -17.22
N ARG A 365 -16.14 -21.72 -16.92
CA ARG A 365 -16.58 -23.11 -17.14
C ARG A 365 -17.78 -23.49 -16.27
N MET A 366 -17.76 -23.09 -15.00
CA MET A 366 -18.87 -23.36 -14.07
C MET A 366 -20.13 -22.52 -14.35
N GLY A 367 -19.98 -21.32 -14.93
CA GLY A 367 -21.12 -20.48 -15.31
C GLY A 367 -21.76 -20.83 -16.66
N SER A 368 -21.14 -21.75 -17.42
CA SER A 368 -21.63 -22.22 -18.73
C SER A 368 -22.29 -23.61 -18.66
N GLN A 369 -22.34 -24.22 -17.46
CA GLN A 369 -23.11 -25.43 -17.13
C GLN A 369 -24.37 -25.01 -16.37
#